data_AF-A0A5C7N6W8-F1
#
_entry.id   AF-A0A5C7N6W8-F1
#
_cell.length_a   1.000
_cell.length_b   1.000
_cell.length_c   1.000
_cell.angle_alpha   90.00
_cell.angle_beta   90.00
_cell.angle_gamma   90.00
#
_symmetry.space_group_name_H-M   'P 1'
#
loop_
_entity.id
_entity.type
_entity.pdbx_description
1 polymer ?
#
loop_
_entity_poly.entity_id
_entity_poly.type
_entity_poly.pdbx_seq_one_letter_code
_entity_poly.pdbx_strand_id
1 'polypeptide(L)'
;MTDTVHSPPEAKAPPKRNRTDSYHPAMHGFEGRRMPAGHIWLVVVIALVMAVVFNSGGFLRDANGMRPGVLKTVMIGLATPIDAVAGWIGLDRPQQALASALGQSTDEADGAGLASDAPAPEPAPVATAPAITQPTAADPLQVLVLGDSLSTFVGQQMTAQLAESKVVDLKSVWRNGTGLTNPAFYNWEAGARAAIREEQPDVVVMLVGGNERNQMTLGGKVLVPGTAAWEAEYERRARVVMRAMMQEGVQRVFWSGPPTARDTEWNAVYSDVNDALSRAAAAVPGVTYVDLYDEGEPFAMEATIDGERVVARQRDGIHWTYPGSLPAARAEIEAIESVYGGLLKPRQASSEVTSDTQPAPGAQSLRP
;
A
#
# COMPACT_ATOMS: atom_id res chain seq x y z
N MET A 1 44.42 -67.37 13.22
CA MET A 1 45.82 -67.06 12.81
C MET A 1 45.87 -67.04 11.28
N THR A 2 47.00 -66.63 10.73
CA THR A 2 47.31 -66.32 9.32
C THR A 2 46.80 -67.32 8.26
N ASP A 3 46.57 -66.84 7.04
CA ASP A 3 47.45 -67.11 5.88
C ASP A 3 47.07 -66.22 4.65
N THR A 4 47.71 -66.42 3.49
CA THR A 4 48.35 -65.29 2.77
C THR A 4 47.88 -65.00 1.32
N VAL A 5 47.76 -63.69 1.04
CA VAL A 5 47.75 -62.92 -0.24
C VAL A 5 47.93 -63.65 -1.59
N HIS A 6 47.16 -63.20 -2.60
CA HIS A 6 47.59 -63.18 -4.00
C HIS A 6 47.17 -61.90 -4.74
N SER A 7 48.03 -61.39 -5.62
CA SER A 7 47.80 -60.19 -6.46
C SER A 7 48.26 -60.44 -7.90
N PRO A 8 47.47 -60.08 -8.94
CA PRO A 8 47.87 -60.22 -10.35
C PRO A 8 48.68 -59.01 -10.87
N PRO A 9 49.51 -59.18 -11.92
CA PRO A 9 50.41 -58.14 -12.45
C PRO A 9 49.81 -57.23 -13.52
N GLU A 10 50.49 -56.11 -13.80
CA GLU A 10 50.12 -55.11 -14.82
C GLU A 10 50.24 -55.59 -16.27
N ALA A 11 49.45 -54.98 -17.16
CA ALA A 11 49.49 -55.20 -18.62
C ALA A 11 49.90 -53.92 -19.39
N LYS A 12 50.54 -54.10 -20.54
CA LYS A 12 51.30 -53.06 -21.26
C LYS A 12 50.43 -52.04 -22.01
N ALA A 13 50.96 -50.82 -22.15
CA ALA A 13 50.31 -49.71 -22.85
C ALA A 13 50.22 -49.91 -24.40
N PRO A 14 49.15 -49.45 -25.06
CA PRO A 14 48.94 -49.57 -26.51
C PRO A 14 49.63 -48.45 -27.34
N PRO A 15 49.81 -48.63 -28.67
CA PRO A 15 50.54 -47.71 -29.53
C PRO A 15 49.74 -46.48 -29.99
N LYS A 16 50.46 -45.40 -30.35
CA LYS A 16 49.89 -44.19 -30.96
C LYS A 16 49.41 -44.45 -32.39
N ARG A 17 48.28 -43.84 -32.78
CA ARG A 17 47.77 -43.81 -34.17
C ARG A 17 47.34 -42.38 -34.52
N ASN A 18 47.65 -41.92 -35.74
CA ASN A 18 47.33 -40.56 -36.19
C ASN A 18 45.83 -40.40 -36.50
N ARG A 19 45.34 -39.15 -36.45
CA ARG A 19 43.92 -38.79 -36.42
C ARG A 19 43.46 -38.21 -37.77
N THR A 20 43.40 -39.09 -38.76
CA THR A 20 42.90 -38.90 -40.14
C THR A 20 42.56 -40.30 -40.67
N ASP A 21 41.37 -40.65 -41.17
CA ASP A 21 40.13 -39.89 -41.44
C ASP A 21 38.91 -40.75 -40.98
N SER A 22 37.62 -40.46 -41.18
CA SER A 22 36.90 -39.55 -42.10
C SER A 22 35.59 -39.02 -41.49
N TYR A 23 34.88 -38.13 -42.21
CA TYR A 23 33.58 -37.57 -41.80
C TYR A 23 32.67 -37.40 -43.03
N HIS A 24 31.37 -37.72 -42.91
CA HIS A 24 30.41 -37.48 -43.99
C HIS A 24 29.98 -36.00 -44.05
N PRO A 25 29.81 -35.41 -45.25
CA PRO A 25 29.56 -33.98 -45.40
C PRO A 25 28.08 -33.58 -45.22
N ALA A 26 27.84 -32.27 -45.20
CA ALA A 26 26.56 -31.56 -45.16
C ALA A 26 25.79 -31.61 -43.81
N MET A 27 26.20 -30.75 -42.87
CA MET A 27 25.38 -29.61 -42.40
C MET A 27 26.21 -28.70 -41.44
N HIS A 28 27.06 -27.84 -42.00
CA HIS A 28 27.60 -26.69 -41.25
C HIS A 28 26.50 -25.62 -41.12
N GLY A 29 26.34 -25.00 -39.94
CA GLY A 29 25.28 -23.99 -39.77
C GLY A 29 25.24 -23.18 -38.46
N PHE A 30 25.84 -23.65 -37.36
CA PHE A 30 25.91 -22.90 -36.10
C PHE A 30 27.33 -22.83 -35.54
N GLU A 31 28.20 -22.12 -36.24
CA GLU A 31 29.31 -21.44 -35.55
C GLU A 31 28.70 -20.42 -34.59
N GLY A 32 29.07 -20.50 -33.30
CA GLY A 32 28.69 -19.50 -32.31
C GLY A 32 29.35 -18.16 -32.64
N ARG A 33 28.69 -17.35 -33.46
CA ARG A 33 29.18 -16.07 -33.99
C ARG A 33 29.51 -15.11 -32.84
N ARG A 34 30.77 -15.14 -32.40
CA ARG A 34 31.31 -14.26 -31.36
C ARG A 34 31.04 -12.82 -31.74
N MET A 35 30.06 -12.20 -31.10
CA MET A 35 29.69 -10.83 -31.37
C MET A 35 30.88 -9.92 -31.04
N PRO A 36 31.29 -9.00 -31.94
CA PRO A 36 32.27 -7.98 -31.59
C PRO A 36 31.77 -7.20 -30.36
N ALA A 37 32.67 -6.76 -29.48
CA ALA A 37 32.27 -6.04 -28.26
C ALA A 37 31.39 -4.81 -28.56
N GLY A 38 31.59 -4.15 -29.71
CA GLY A 38 30.74 -3.06 -30.20
C GLY A 38 29.29 -3.46 -30.51
N HIS A 39 29.00 -4.72 -30.85
CA HIS A 39 27.61 -5.21 -30.99
C HIS A 39 26.94 -5.43 -29.63
N ILE A 40 27.68 -5.87 -28.61
CA ILE A 40 27.16 -5.93 -27.24
C ILE A 40 26.86 -4.52 -26.74
N TRP A 41 27.76 -3.57 -26.97
CA TRP A 41 27.50 -2.15 -26.69
C TRP A 41 26.31 -1.59 -27.47
N LEU A 42 26.15 -1.92 -28.76
CA LEU A 42 24.99 -1.51 -29.54
C LEU A 42 23.68 -2.08 -28.99
N VAL A 43 23.65 -3.35 -28.59
CA VAL A 43 22.48 -3.97 -27.95
C VAL A 43 22.20 -3.36 -26.57
N VAL A 44 23.23 -3.05 -25.77
CA VAL A 44 23.07 -2.36 -24.48
C VAL A 44 22.57 -0.93 -24.67
N VAL A 45 23.07 -0.17 -25.66
CA VAL A 45 22.58 1.17 -25.98
C VAL A 45 21.15 1.12 -26.51
N ILE A 46 20.81 0.16 -27.38
CA ILE A 46 19.42 -0.04 -27.83
C ILE A 46 18.54 -0.43 -26.64
N ALA A 47 18.98 -1.30 -25.73
CA ALA A 47 18.23 -1.66 -24.54
C ALA A 47 18.05 -0.49 -23.56
N LEU A 48 19.04 0.38 -23.41
CA LEU A 48 18.94 1.62 -22.63
C LEU A 48 18.01 2.65 -23.29
N VAL A 49 18.09 2.83 -24.61
CA VAL A 49 17.15 3.68 -25.36
C VAL A 49 15.73 3.13 -25.26
N MET A 50 15.54 1.81 -25.39
CA MET A 50 14.25 1.15 -25.16
C MET A 50 13.77 1.35 -23.71
N ALA A 51 14.63 1.19 -22.70
CA ALA A 51 14.27 1.42 -21.31
C ALA A 51 13.88 2.90 -21.04
N VAL A 52 14.54 3.86 -21.69
CA VAL A 52 14.15 5.28 -21.63
C VAL A 52 12.83 5.54 -22.37
N VAL A 53 12.64 4.96 -23.56
CA VAL A 53 11.43 5.14 -24.38
C VAL A 53 10.19 4.49 -23.75
N PHE A 54 10.34 3.34 -23.09
CA PHE A 54 9.23 2.62 -22.46
C PHE A 54 9.06 2.92 -20.95
N ASN A 55 9.93 3.74 -20.33
CA ASN A 55 9.83 4.08 -18.90
C ASN A 55 10.17 5.54 -18.54
N SER A 56 10.21 6.47 -19.50
CA SER A 56 10.47 7.91 -19.27
C SER A 56 9.58 8.51 -18.17
N GLY A 57 8.26 8.32 -18.30
CA GLY A 57 7.28 8.77 -17.31
C GLY A 57 7.38 8.05 -15.96
N GLY A 58 7.94 6.83 -15.90
CA GLY A 58 8.30 6.18 -14.63
C GLY A 58 9.45 6.92 -13.95
N PHE A 59 10.53 7.19 -14.69
CA PHE A 59 11.74 7.83 -14.17
C PHE A 59 11.48 9.23 -13.56
N LEU A 60 10.60 10.05 -14.14
CA LEU A 60 10.18 11.31 -13.50
C LEU A 60 9.30 11.11 -12.26
N ARG A 61 8.36 10.16 -12.27
CA ARG A 61 7.53 9.85 -11.08
C ARG A 61 8.39 9.36 -9.91
N ASP A 62 9.32 8.46 -10.18
CA ASP A 62 10.29 7.96 -9.20
C ASP A 62 11.16 9.10 -8.64
N ALA A 63 11.71 9.95 -9.52
CA ALA A 63 12.50 11.12 -9.11
C ALA A 63 11.68 12.12 -8.27
N ASN A 64 10.42 12.38 -8.65
CA ASN A 64 9.52 13.26 -7.91
C ASN A 64 9.08 12.67 -6.57
N GLY A 65 9.03 11.34 -6.42
CA GLY A 65 8.78 10.65 -5.15
C GLY A 65 9.97 10.66 -4.17
N MET A 66 11.18 10.98 -4.62
CA MET A 66 12.37 11.01 -3.75
C MET A 66 12.28 12.07 -2.64
N ARG A 67 12.97 11.82 -1.51
CA ARG A 67 13.20 12.85 -0.47
C ARG A 67 13.95 14.06 -1.08
N PRO A 68 13.65 15.30 -0.67
CA PRO A 68 14.44 16.47 -1.05
C PRO A 68 15.93 16.29 -0.72
N GLY A 69 16.82 16.58 -1.66
CA GLY A 69 18.26 16.41 -1.51
C GLY A 69 18.99 16.29 -2.84
N VAL A 70 20.32 16.25 -2.81
CA VAL A 70 21.19 16.31 -4.01
C VAL A 70 20.83 15.23 -5.04
N LEU A 71 20.54 13.99 -4.60
CA LEU A 71 20.15 12.92 -5.50
C LEU A 71 18.86 13.23 -6.26
N LYS A 72 17.84 13.80 -5.60
CA LYS A 72 16.60 14.25 -6.27
C LYS A 72 16.88 15.34 -7.30
N THR A 73 17.70 16.32 -6.96
CA THR A 73 18.07 17.42 -7.88
C THR A 73 18.82 16.90 -9.11
N VAL A 74 19.74 15.95 -8.93
CA VAL A 74 20.46 15.31 -10.05
C VAL A 74 19.53 14.44 -10.90
N MET A 75 18.65 13.66 -10.28
CA MET A 75 17.70 12.80 -11.00
C MET A 75 16.69 13.63 -11.81
N ILE A 76 16.10 14.68 -11.23
CA ILE A 76 15.20 15.60 -11.96
C ILE A 76 15.97 16.33 -13.07
N GLY A 77 17.16 16.87 -12.78
CA GLY A 77 17.99 17.56 -13.78
C GLY A 77 18.44 16.69 -14.95
N LEU A 78 18.51 15.36 -14.76
CA LEU A 78 18.73 14.38 -15.83
C LEU A 78 17.43 13.97 -16.53
N ALA A 79 16.33 13.85 -15.80
CA ALA A 79 15.04 13.38 -16.29
C ALA A 79 14.33 14.42 -17.18
N THR A 80 14.23 15.68 -16.74
CA THR A 80 13.53 16.75 -17.47
C THR A 80 14.00 16.95 -18.92
N PRO A 81 15.31 16.99 -19.26
CA PRO A 81 15.72 17.09 -20.67
C PRO A 81 15.45 15.82 -21.48
N ILE A 82 15.43 14.64 -20.86
CA ILE A 82 15.08 13.38 -21.53
C ILE A 82 13.59 13.38 -21.90
N ASP A 83 12.73 13.80 -20.97
CA ASP A 83 11.28 13.90 -21.15
C ASP A 83 10.88 14.96 -22.19
N ALA A 84 11.51 16.14 -22.13
CA ALA A 84 11.34 17.19 -23.13
C ALA A 84 11.71 16.71 -24.55
N VAL A 85 12.76 15.89 -24.70
CA VAL A 85 13.14 15.28 -25.99
C VAL A 85 12.16 14.17 -26.40
N ALA A 86 11.66 13.35 -25.47
CA ALA A 86 10.67 12.31 -25.76
C ALA A 86 9.35 12.90 -26.29
N GLY A 87 8.84 13.96 -25.64
CA GLY A 87 7.66 14.70 -26.10
C GLY A 87 7.88 15.46 -27.42
N TRP A 88 9.08 15.99 -27.65
CA TRP A 88 9.41 16.67 -28.92
C TRP A 88 9.48 15.71 -30.11
N ILE A 89 9.97 14.47 -29.90
CA ILE A 89 9.99 13.41 -30.92
C ILE A 89 8.60 12.75 -31.09
N GLY A 90 7.70 12.90 -30.10
CA GLY A 90 6.36 12.32 -30.16
C GLY A 90 6.29 10.84 -29.75
N LEU A 91 7.23 10.39 -28.92
CA LEU A 91 7.33 9.01 -28.41
C LEU A 91 6.33 8.70 -27.29
N ASP A 92 5.67 9.74 -26.79
CA ASP A 92 4.50 9.69 -25.92
C ASP A 92 3.24 9.20 -26.65
N ARG A 93 3.07 9.57 -27.92
CA ARG A 93 1.84 9.30 -28.71
C ARG A 93 1.50 7.82 -28.88
N PRO A 94 2.44 6.88 -29.10
CA PRO A 94 2.12 5.45 -29.13
C PRO A 94 1.61 4.93 -27.78
N GLN A 95 2.13 5.44 -26.66
CA GLN A 95 1.69 5.06 -25.32
C GLN A 95 0.32 5.67 -24.99
N GLN A 96 0.11 6.95 -25.33
CA GLN A 96 -1.21 7.60 -25.24
C GLN A 96 -2.25 6.89 -26.10
N ALA A 97 -1.93 6.57 -27.36
CA ALA A 97 -2.85 5.85 -28.25
C ALA A 97 -3.16 4.43 -27.75
N LEU A 98 -2.19 3.74 -27.13
CA LEU A 98 -2.43 2.45 -26.48
C LEU A 98 -3.29 2.60 -25.21
N ALA A 99 -3.07 3.63 -24.39
CA ALA A 99 -3.89 3.94 -23.22
C ALA A 99 -5.35 4.27 -23.63
N SER A 100 -5.54 5.10 -24.66
CA SER A 100 -6.86 5.38 -25.24
C SER A 100 -7.53 4.14 -25.84
N ALA A 101 -6.77 3.26 -26.51
CA ALA A 101 -7.28 1.98 -27.02
C ALA A 101 -7.60 0.96 -25.90
N LEU A 102 -7.04 1.16 -24.71
CA LEU A 102 -7.33 0.41 -23.48
C LEU A 102 -8.34 1.15 -22.56
N GLY A 103 -8.91 2.27 -23.00
CA GLY A 103 -9.99 3.00 -22.30
C GLY A 103 -9.57 4.03 -21.25
N GLN A 104 -8.27 4.26 -21.04
CA GLN A 104 -7.74 5.15 -19.98
C GLN A 104 -7.75 6.64 -20.35
N SER A 105 -8.83 7.15 -20.95
CA SER A 105 -8.89 8.52 -21.49
C SER A 105 -10.02 9.38 -20.89
N THR A 106 -10.18 9.32 -19.56
CA THR A 106 -11.16 10.11 -18.78
C THR A 106 -10.58 10.77 -17.52
N ASP A 107 -9.45 10.30 -17.02
CA ASP A 107 -8.99 10.49 -15.64
C ASP A 107 -8.66 11.95 -15.25
N GLU A 108 -8.32 12.82 -16.21
CA GLU A 108 -8.02 14.24 -15.95
C GLU A 108 -9.24 15.03 -15.45
N ALA A 109 -10.46 14.63 -15.84
CA ALA A 109 -11.69 15.29 -15.38
C ALA A 109 -12.11 14.83 -13.97
N ASP A 110 -11.90 13.55 -13.66
CA ASP A 110 -12.31 12.89 -12.41
C ASP A 110 -11.45 13.28 -11.18
N GLY A 111 -10.24 13.82 -11.40
CA GLY A 111 -9.27 14.18 -10.35
C GLY A 111 -8.92 15.68 -10.26
N ALA A 112 -9.70 16.56 -10.87
CA ALA A 112 -9.35 17.97 -11.01
C ALA A 112 -9.38 18.77 -9.69
N GLY A 113 -10.08 18.29 -8.65
CA GLY A 113 -10.20 18.97 -7.36
C GLY A 113 -8.94 18.87 -6.49
N LEU A 114 -8.24 17.73 -6.55
CA LEU A 114 -6.91 17.56 -5.96
C LEU A 114 -5.80 18.23 -6.78
N ALA A 115 -5.88 18.15 -8.10
CA ALA A 115 -4.81 18.59 -9.00
C ALA A 115 -4.76 20.12 -9.23
N SER A 116 -5.68 20.90 -8.65
CA SER A 116 -5.72 22.35 -8.84
C SER A 116 -4.65 23.08 -8.03
N ASP A 117 -3.68 23.70 -8.73
CA ASP A 117 -2.72 24.65 -8.15
C ASP A 117 -3.36 26.00 -7.76
N ALA A 118 -4.64 26.23 -8.09
CA ALA A 118 -5.41 27.36 -7.58
C ALA A 118 -6.12 26.96 -6.27
N PRO A 119 -6.41 27.92 -5.36
CA PRO A 119 -7.40 27.71 -4.30
C PRO A 119 -8.79 27.61 -4.93
N ALA A 120 -9.08 26.43 -5.51
CA ALA A 120 -10.34 26.14 -6.17
C ALA A 120 -11.51 26.19 -5.16
N PRO A 121 -12.70 26.66 -5.57
CA PRO A 121 -13.89 26.47 -4.76
C PRO A 121 -14.09 24.97 -4.55
N GLU A 122 -14.17 24.57 -3.29
CA GLU A 122 -14.28 23.16 -2.89
C GLU A 122 -15.52 22.53 -3.55
N PRO A 123 -15.43 21.30 -4.10
CA PRO A 123 -16.56 20.64 -4.78
C PRO A 123 -17.80 20.63 -3.88
N ALA A 124 -18.96 20.91 -4.48
CA ALA A 124 -20.19 21.24 -3.76
C ALA A 124 -20.48 20.26 -2.61
N PRO A 125 -20.87 20.77 -1.42
CA PRO A 125 -21.00 19.94 -0.22
C PRO A 125 -22.05 18.84 -0.43
N VAL A 126 -21.67 17.61 -0.10
CA VAL A 126 -22.58 16.45 -0.07
C VAL A 126 -23.62 16.72 1.01
N ALA A 127 -24.85 17.05 0.60
CA ALA A 127 -25.89 17.54 1.51
C ALA A 127 -26.43 16.44 2.46
N THR A 128 -26.32 15.17 2.08
CA THR A 128 -26.70 14.01 2.90
C THR A 128 -25.93 12.79 2.38
N ALA A 129 -25.50 11.90 3.28
CA ALA A 129 -24.92 10.61 2.91
C ALA A 129 -25.98 9.67 2.31
N PRO A 130 -25.60 8.66 1.51
CA PRO A 130 -26.50 7.60 1.11
C PRO A 130 -27.10 6.86 2.32
N ALA A 131 -28.26 6.23 2.10
CA ALA A 131 -28.92 5.40 3.11
C ALA A 131 -28.08 4.15 3.43
N ILE A 132 -28.23 3.64 4.66
CA ILE A 132 -27.61 2.39 5.07
C ILE A 132 -28.49 1.22 4.63
N THR A 133 -27.93 0.27 3.90
CA THR A 133 -28.50 -1.07 3.70
C THR A 133 -27.91 -2.00 4.75
N GLN A 134 -28.76 -2.79 5.41
CA GLN A 134 -28.33 -3.73 6.45
C GLN A 134 -27.95 -5.08 5.82
N PRO A 135 -26.71 -5.57 6.00
CA PRO A 135 -26.21 -6.71 5.26
C PRO A 135 -26.77 -8.05 5.75
N THR A 136 -26.77 -9.04 4.87
CA THR A 136 -27.30 -10.38 5.13
C THR A 136 -26.42 -11.47 4.52
N ALA A 137 -26.67 -12.74 4.87
CA ALA A 137 -25.95 -13.86 4.27
C ALA A 137 -26.34 -14.17 2.81
N ALA A 138 -27.25 -13.40 2.22
CA ALA A 138 -27.60 -13.43 0.79
C ALA A 138 -27.22 -12.14 0.06
N ASP A 139 -26.81 -11.11 0.81
CA ASP A 139 -26.49 -9.76 0.34
C ASP A 139 -25.46 -9.15 1.32
N PRO A 140 -24.19 -9.63 1.29
CA PRO A 140 -23.17 -9.27 2.27
C PRO A 140 -22.56 -7.90 1.98
N LEU A 141 -22.17 -7.18 3.03
CA LEU A 141 -21.58 -5.84 2.96
C LEU A 141 -20.28 -5.87 2.14
N GLN A 142 -20.21 -5.11 1.05
CA GLN A 142 -19.02 -5.02 0.22
C GLN A 142 -18.07 -3.96 0.79
N VAL A 143 -16.97 -4.40 1.42
CA VAL A 143 -15.98 -3.53 2.07
C VAL A 143 -14.69 -3.44 1.24
N LEU A 144 -14.32 -2.23 0.84
CA LEU A 144 -13.07 -1.95 0.13
C LEU A 144 -12.08 -1.20 1.01
N VAL A 145 -10.98 -1.86 1.38
CA VAL A 145 -9.85 -1.23 2.08
C VAL A 145 -8.90 -0.60 1.06
N LEU A 146 -8.88 0.73 1.00
CA LEU A 146 -7.97 1.56 0.21
C LEU A 146 -6.85 2.17 1.08
N GLY A 147 -5.77 2.59 0.43
CA GLY A 147 -4.81 3.51 1.05
C GLY A 147 -3.37 3.42 0.55
N ASP A 148 -2.47 4.06 1.30
CA ASP A 148 -1.03 3.97 1.08
C ASP A 148 -0.45 2.68 1.69
N SER A 149 0.87 2.58 1.85
CA SER A 149 1.53 1.38 2.41
C SER A 149 1.08 1.03 3.84
N LEU A 150 0.52 1.96 4.62
CA LEU A 150 -0.09 1.70 5.93
C LEU A 150 -1.30 0.76 5.85
N SER A 151 -2.14 0.90 4.82
CA SER A 151 -3.34 0.07 4.63
C SER A 151 -3.03 -1.43 4.50
N THR A 152 -1.84 -1.80 3.99
CA THR A 152 -1.42 -3.17 3.66
C THR A 152 -1.72 -4.20 4.76
N PHE A 153 -1.15 -4.00 5.96
CA PHE A 153 -1.30 -4.98 7.06
C PHE A 153 -2.57 -4.77 7.88
N VAL A 154 -3.22 -3.59 7.79
CA VAL A 154 -4.53 -3.36 8.41
C VAL A 154 -5.58 -4.13 7.61
N GLY A 155 -5.63 -3.96 6.28
CA GLY A 155 -6.53 -4.69 5.39
C GLY A 155 -6.36 -6.21 5.48
N GLN A 156 -5.12 -6.72 5.51
CA GLN A 156 -4.88 -8.17 5.68
C GLN A 156 -5.35 -8.70 7.05
N GLN A 157 -5.18 -7.94 8.14
CA GLN A 157 -5.74 -8.30 9.44
C GLN A 157 -7.28 -8.22 9.43
N MET A 158 -7.88 -7.24 8.75
CA MET A 158 -9.34 -7.17 8.61
C MET A 158 -9.88 -8.39 7.87
N THR A 159 -9.26 -8.80 6.76
CA THR A 159 -9.58 -10.07 6.07
C THR A 159 -9.49 -11.26 7.03
N ALA A 160 -8.45 -11.32 7.87
CA ALA A 160 -8.26 -12.43 8.81
C ALA A 160 -9.28 -12.45 9.96
N GLN A 161 -9.65 -11.28 10.53
CA GLN A 161 -10.68 -11.20 11.57
C GLN A 161 -12.10 -11.49 11.01
N LEU A 162 -12.37 -11.09 9.75
CA LEU A 162 -13.69 -11.21 9.12
C LEU A 162 -13.91 -12.50 8.31
N ALA A 163 -12.88 -13.35 8.09
CA ALA A 163 -12.98 -14.56 7.27
C ALA A 163 -14.12 -15.53 7.67
N GLU A 164 -14.48 -15.54 8.96
CA GLU A 164 -15.57 -16.36 9.49
C GLU A 164 -16.95 -15.66 9.45
N SER A 165 -17.01 -14.38 9.11
CA SER A 165 -18.27 -13.68 8.79
C SER A 165 -18.93 -14.28 7.56
N LYS A 166 -20.24 -14.09 7.43
CA LYS A 166 -21.01 -14.43 6.23
C LYS A 166 -21.87 -13.26 5.77
N VAL A 167 -21.65 -12.06 6.32
CA VAL A 167 -22.38 -10.82 6.01
C VAL A 167 -21.44 -9.69 5.59
N VAL A 168 -20.17 -10.01 5.32
CA VAL A 168 -19.14 -9.08 4.82
C VAL A 168 -18.28 -9.83 3.79
N ASP A 169 -18.10 -9.24 2.62
CA ASP A 169 -17.00 -9.55 1.72
C ASP A 169 -16.01 -8.38 1.74
N LEU A 170 -14.71 -8.66 1.85
CA LEU A 170 -13.69 -7.61 1.98
C LEU A 170 -12.59 -7.76 0.93
N LYS A 171 -12.35 -6.69 0.18
CA LYS A 171 -11.20 -6.53 -0.72
C LYS A 171 -10.24 -5.48 -0.17
N SER A 172 -8.94 -5.59 -0.48
CA SER A 172 -7.95 -4.58 -0.15
C SER A 172 -7.08 -4.24 -1.36
N VAL A 173 -6.89 -2.96 -1.63
CA VAL A 173 -6.14 -2.41 -2.78
C VAL A 173 -5.35 -1.19 -2.31
N TRP A 174 -4.01 -1.26 -2.37
CA TRP A 174 -3.13 -0.22 -1.83
C TRP A 174 -2.10 0.31 -2.83
N ARG A 175 -1.61 1.52 -2.58
CA ARG A 175 -0.65 2.24 -3.44
C ARG A 175 0.54 2.77 -2.62
N ASN A 176 1.60 1.97 -2.56
CA ASN A 176 2.82 2.29 -1.80
C ASN A 176 3.41 3.68 -2.15
N GLY A 177 3.87 4.41 -1.13
CA GLY A 177 4.57 5.69 -1.31
C GLY A 177 3.70 6.88 -1.74
N THR A 178 2.39 6.70 -1.87
CA THR A 178 1.44 7.75 -2.25
C THR A 178 0.97 8.59 -1.06
N GLY A 179 0.33 9.72 -1.35
CA GLY A 179 -0.19 10.66 -0.36
C GLY A 179 -0.91 11.85 -1.03
N LEU A 180 -1.66 12.63 -0.26
CA LEU A 180 -2.44 13.78 -0.72
C LEU A 180 -1.56 15.00 -1.04
N THR A 181 -0.37 15.12 -0.45
CA THR A 181 0.53 16.25 -0.74
C THR A 181 1.05 16.27 -2.19
N ASN A 182 1.06 15.14 -2.90
CA ASN A 182 1.62 15.03 -4.26
C ASN A 182 0.68 14.33 -5.27
N PRO A 183 -0.41 15.00 -5.72
CA PRO A 183 -1.35 14.43 -6.70
C PRO A 183 -0.72 14.17 -8.08
N ALA A 184 0.41 14.80 -8.40
CA ALA A 184 1.18 14.54 -9.63
C ALA A 184 1.98 13.22 -9.59
N PHE A 185 2.21 12.65 -8.40
CA PHE A 185 2.73 11.28 -8.27
C PHE A 185 1.59 10.26 -8.26
N TYR A 186 0.53 10.51 -7.47
CA TYR A 186 -0.71 9.75 -7.53
C TYR A 186 -1.91 10.58 -7.08
N ASN A 187 -2.91 10.71 -7.94
CA ASN A 187 -4.13 11.47 -7.66
C ASN A 187 -5.15 10.57 -6.96
N TRP A 188 -5.29 10.74 -5.64
CA TRP A 188 -6.22 9.96 -4.82
C TRP A 188 -7.70 10.23 -5.09
N GLU A 189 -8.07 11.35 -5.72
CA GLU A 189 -9.46 11.64 -6.11
C GLU A 189 -9.88 10.74 -7.28
N ALA A 190 -9.16 10.84 -8.41
CA ALA A 190 -9.37 9.95 -9.56
C ALA A 190 -9.13 8.47 -9.19
N GLY A 191 -8.11 8.19 -8.38
CA GLY A 191 -7.77 6.85 -7.92
C GLY A 191 -8.86 6.18 -7.08
N ALA A 192 -9.47 6.92 -6.14
CA ALA A 192 -10.59 6.40 -5.35
C ALA A 192 -11.86 6.24 -6.20
N ARG A 193 -12.17 7.21 -7.09
CA ARG A 193 -13.32 7.07 -8.03
C ARG A 193 -13.19 5.83 -8.90
N ALA A 194 -12.02 5.61 -9.51
CA ALA A 194 -11.76 4.44 -10.35
C ALA A 194 -11.95 3.13 -9.56
N ALA A 195 -11.38 3.03 -8.35
CA ALA A 195 -11.53 1.85 -7.50
C ALA A 195 -12.99 1.60 -7.06
N ILE A 196 -13.75 2.64 -6.71
CA ILE A 196 -15.16 2.49 -6.34
C ILE A 196 -16.01 2.04 -7.55
N ARG A 197 -15.73 2.55 -8.75
CA ARG A 197 -16.41 2.13 -10.00
C ARG A 197 -16.06 0.70 -10.42
N GLU A 198 -14.84 0.24 -10.14
CA GLU A 198 -14.38 -1.13 -10.44
C GLU A 198 -14.94 -2.16 -9.44
N GLU A 199 -14.92 -1.83 -8.14
CA GLU A 199 -15.20 -2.79 -7.05
C GLU A 199 -16.63 -2.70 -6.49
N GLN A 200 -17.34 -1.60 -6.78
CA GLN A 200 -18.72 -1.31 -6.33
C GLN A 200 -19.02 -1.50 -4.82
N PRO A 201 -18.19 -0.96 -3.90
CA PRO A 201 -18.34 -1.19 -2.46
C PRO A 201 -19.46 -0.37 -1.80
N ASP A 202 -20.09 -0.96 -0.78
CA ASP A 202 -20.95 -0.25 0.18
C ASP A 202 -20.13 0.64 1.12
N VAL A 203 -18.96 0.15 1.53
CA VAL A 203 -18.10 0.78 2.54
C VAL A 203 -16.68 0.87 2.03
N VAL A 204 -16.07 2.05 2.19
CA VAL A 204 -14.63 2.22 2.00
C VAL A 204 -13.95 2.45 3.35
N VAL A 205 -12.83 1.77 3.56
CA VAL A 205 -11.90 2.02 4.66
C VAL A 205 -10.63 2.59 4.05
N MET A 206 -10.17 3.77 4.48
CA MET A 206 -9.17 4.56 3.77
C MET A 206 -8.02 4.96 4.71
N LEU A 207 -6.84 4.35 4.53
CA LEU A 207 -5.64 4.66 5.32
C LEU A 207 -4.61 5.41 4.47
N VAL A 208 -4.56 6.74 4.60
CA VAL A 208 -3.56 7.58 3.91
C VAL A 208 -2.97 8.61 4.87
N GLY A 209 -1.64 8.67 4.91
CA GLY A 209 -0.88 9.63 5.70
C GLY A 209 0.61 9.31 5.86
N GLY A 210 1.04 8.09 5.52
CA GLY A 210 2.39 7.60 5.78
C GLY A 210 3.50 8.37 5.05
N ASN A 211 3.16 9.12 4.00
CA ASN A 211 4.11 9.84 3.14
C ASN A 211 4.00 11.36 3.21
N GLU A 212 3.17 11.91 4.10
CA GLU A 212 2.93 13.35 4.19
C GLU A 212 4.06 14.07 4.91
N ARG A 213 5.01 14.54 4.11
CA ARG A 213 6.20 15.32 4.52
C ARG A 213 6.63 16.33 3.45
N ASN A 214 5.83 16.46 2.38
CA ASN A 214 6.18 17.27 1.22
C ASN A 214 5.64 18.68 1.40
N GLN A 215 6.41 19.66 0.96
CA GLN A 215 5.86 21.01 0.72
C GLN A 215 4.80 20.92 -0.38
N MET A 216 3.73 21.68 -0.23
CA MET A 216 2.69 21.84 -1.25
C MET A 216 2.84 23.20 -1.92
N THR A 217 2.42 23.33 -3.17
CA THR A 217 2.29 24.63 -3.84
C THR A 217 0.81 24.97 -3.97
N LEU A 218 0.44 26.22 -3.70
CA LEU A 218 -0.91 26.73 -3.91
C LEU A 218 -0.85 28.22 -4.29
N GLY A 219 -1.40 28.59 -5.44
CA GLY A 219 -1.36 29.95 -5.97
C GLY A 219 0.07 30.48 -6.15
N GLY A 220 1.03 29.61 -6.47
CA GLY A 220 2.45 29.93 -6.55
C GLY A 220 3.16 30.14 -5.21
N LYS A 221 2.49 29.91 -4.07
CA LYS A 221 3.08 29.95 -2.72
C LYS A 221 3.48 28.55 -2.28
N VAL A 222 4.66 28.43 -1.69
CA VAL A 222 5.11 27.20 -1.02
C VAL A 222 4.50 27.14 0.38
N LEU A 223 3.84 26.03 0.69
CA LEU A 223 3.26 25.68 1.99
C LEU A 223 4.16 24.61 2.63
N VAL A 224 4.49 24.76 3.90
CA VAL A 224 5.47 23.91 4.61
C VAL A 224 4.75 23.09 5.70
N PRO A 225 5.03 21.77 5.86
CA PRO A 225 4.52 21.00 7.00
C PRO A 225 4.81 21.67 8.35
N GLY A 226 3.98 21.48 9.36
CA GLY A 226 4.07 22.24 10.62
C GLY A 226 3.57 23.69 10.50
N THR A 227 2.77 24.03 9.48
CA THR A 227 2.15 25.35 9.35
C THR A 227 0.66 25.24 9.05
N ALA A 228 -0.15 26.07 9.72
CA ALA A 228 -1.62 26.11 9.53
C ALA A 228 -2.06 26.35 8.07
N ALA A 229 -1.21 26.94 7.23
CA ALA A 229 -1.48 27.14 5.81
C ALA A 229 -1.30 25.84 4.98
N TRP A 230 -0.36 24.97 5.36
CA TRP A 230 -0.19 23.63 4.80
C TRP A 230 -1.29 22.70 5.32
N GLU A 231 -1.57 22.76 6.62
CA GLU A 231 -2.62 22.00 7.30
C GLU A 231 -4.00 22.25 6.70
N ALA A 232 -4.38 23.51 6.47
CA ALA A 232 -5.66 23.87 5.85
C ALA A 232 -5.80 23.42 4.38
N GLU A 233 -4.69 23.39 3.62
CA GLU A 233 -4.68 22.83 2.27
C GLU A 233 -4.74 21.29 2.30
N TYR A 234 -4.11 20.65 3.30
CA TYR A 234 -4.19 19.21 3.48
C TYR A 234 -5.61 18.76 3.88
N GLU A 235 -6.25 19.50 4.80
CA GLU A 235 -7.66 19.32 5.16
C GLU A 235 -8.57 19.47 3.92
N ARG A 236 -8.38 20.52 3.10
CA ARG A 236 -9.12 20.69 1.83
C ARG A 236 -8.94 19.48 0.92
N ARG A 237 -7.70 18.98 0.74
CA ARG A 237 -7.40 17.84 -0.12
C ARG A 237 -8.05 16.55 0.37
N ALA A 238 -8.00 16.27 1.67
CA ALA A 238 -8.73 15.16 2.27
C ALA A 238 -10.24 15.29 2.00
N ARG A 239 -10.80 16.48 2.23
CA ARG A 239 -12.23 16.76 2.01
C ARG A 239 -12.68 16.60 0.55
N VAL A 240 -11.81 16.89 -0.42
CA VAL A 240 -12.05 16.59 -1.85
C VAL A 240 -12.20 15.09 -2.09
N VAL A 241 -11.23 14.26 -1.65
CA VAL A 241 -11.28 12.80 -1.86
C VAL A 241 -12.46 12.18 -1.11
N MET A 242 -12.71 12.61 0.13
CA MET A 242 -13.88 12.22 0.91
C MET A 242 -15.19 12.50 0.17
N ARG A 243 -15.38 13.72 -0.36
CA ARG A 243 -16.58 14.05 -1.16
C ARG A 243 -16.65 13.27 -2.46
N ALA A 244 -15.52 13.00 -3.12
CA ALA A 244 -15.47 12.18 -4.31
C ALA A 244 -16.00 10.76 -4.04
N MET A 245 -15.55 10.11 -2.96
CA MET A 245 -16.03 8.77 -2.59
C MET A 245 -17.54 8.75 -2.29
N MET A 246 -18.04 9.72 -1.52
CA MET A 246 -19.47 9.83 -1.24
C MET A 246 -20.31 10.14 -2.51
N GLN A 247 -19.74 10.81 -3.52
CA GLN A 247 -20.40 11.11 -4.80
C GLN A 247 -20.51 9.89 -5.72
N GLU A 248 -19.61 8.92 -5.63
CA GLU A 248 -19.70 7.64 -6.37
C GLU A 248 -20.72 6.67 -5.74
N GLY A 249 -21.36 7.05 -4.62
CA GLY A 249 -22.48 6.30 -4.02
C GLY A 249 -22.13 5.44 -2.80
N VAL A 250 -20.86 5.43 -2.35
CA VAL A 250 -20.42 4.71 -1.15
C VAL A 250 -21.30 5.09 0.04
N GLN A 251 -21.84 4.10 0.74
CA GLN A 251 -22.71 4.33 1.89
C GLN A 251 -21.95 5.00 3.03
N ARG A 252 -20.78 4.47 3.42
CA ARG A 252 -19.93 5.05 4.48
C ARG A 252 -18.44 4.95 4.16
N VAL A 253 -17.70 5.99 4.54
CA VAL A 253 -16.24 6.00 4.50
C VAL A 253 -15.69 6.06 5.91
N PHE A 254 -14.85 5.11 6.28
CA PHE A 254 -14.01 5.19 7.48
C PHE A 254 -12.62 5.63 7.04
N TRP A 255 -12.12 6.75 7.55
CA TRP A 255 -10.83 7.31 7.17
C TRP A 255 -9.90 7.38 8.37
N SER A 256 -8.72 6.80 8.23
CA SER A 256 -7.65 6.81 9.23
C SER A 256 -6.39 7.49 8.69
N GLY A 257 -5.70 8.21 9.58
CA GLY A 257 -4.39 8.80 9.28
C GLY A 257 -3.20 7.93 9.72
N PRO A 258 -2.00 8.51 9.84
CA PRO A 258 -0.78 7.77 10.15
C PRO A 258 -0.57 7.60 11.67
N PRO A 259 -0.07 6.41 12.11
CA PRO A 259 0.19 6.14 13.52
C PRO A 259 1.49 6.78 14.03
N THR A 260 1.58 6.98 15.35
CA THR A 260 2.66 7.68 16.05
C THR A 260 4.05 7.24 15.57
N ALA A 261 4.83 8.15 14.99
CA ALA A 261 6.14 7.89 14.40
C ALA A 261 7.26 7.87 15.43
N ARG A 262 8.37 7.17 15.12
CA ARG A 262 9.59 7.21 15.97
C ARG A 262 10.33 8.54 15.88
N ASP A 263 10.32 9.15 14.70
CA ASP A 263 10.96 10.44 14.47
C ASP A 263 10.04 11.55 14.99
N THR A 264 10.53 12.38 15.90
CA THR A 264 9.70 13.39 16.61
C THR A 264 9.30 14.56 15.73
N GLU A 265 10.11 14.93 14.74
CA GLU A 265 9.74 15.99 13.79
C GLU A 265 8.67 15.48 12.82
N TRP A 266 8.80 14.22 12.39
CA TRP A 266 7.76 13.55 11.59
C TRP A 266 6.48 13.32 12.40
N ASN A 267 6.59 12.97 13.69
CA ASN A 267 5.43 12.76 14.54
C ASN A 267 4.60 14.04 14.76
N ALA A 268 5.24 15.20 14.87
CA ALA A 268 4.52 16.48 14.92
C ALA A 268 3.68 16.71 13.65
N VAL A 269 4.25 16.44 12.46
CA VAL A 269 3.50 16.48 11.20
C VAL A 269 2.38 15.44 11.15
N TYR A 270 2.53 14.30 11.84
CA TYR A 270 1.44 13.32 11.98
C TYR A 270 0.32 13.81 12.92
N SER A 271 0.58 14.55 14.01
CA SER A 271 -0.50 15.28 14.73
C SER A 271 -1.25 16.18 13.75
N ASP A 272 -0.57 17.10 13.04
CA ASP A 272 -1.20 18.02 12.07
C ASP A 272 -2.08 17.29 11.03
N VAL A 273 -1.60 16.14 10.53
CA VAL A 273 -2.30 15.30 9.55
C VAL A 273 -3.55 14.65 10.14
N ASN A 274 -3.46 14.05 11.33
CA ASN A 274 -4.60 13.40 11.98
C ASN A 274 -5.68 14.42 12.36
N ASP A 275 -5.28 15.59 12.89
CA ASP A 275 -6.16 16.72 13.17
C ASP A 275 -6.89 17.22 11.92
N ALA A 276 -6.16 17.40 10.81
CA ALA A 276 -6.73 17.81 9.53
C ALA A 276 -7.67 16.75 8.92
N LEU A 277 -7.38 15.45 9.06
CA LEU A 277 -8.27 14.37 8.61
C LEU A 277 -9.55 14.31 9.45
N SER A 278 -9.44 14.46 10.76
CA SER A 278 -10.58 14.51 11.69
C SER A 278 -11.56 15.64 11.33
N ARG A 279 -11.04 16.86 11.12
CA ARG A 279 -11.86 18.02 10.69
C ARG A 279 -12.40 17.88 9.26
N ALA A 280 -11.64 17.28 8.34
CA ALA A 280 -12.13 16.98 6.99
C ALA A 280 -13.32 16.01 7.01
N ALA A 281 -13.22 14.91 7.78
CA ALA A 281 -14.29 13.92 7.91
C ALA A 281 -15.55 14.53 8.55
N ALA A 282 -15.41 15.30 9.63
CA ALA A 282 -16.52 16.00 10.29
C ALA A 282 -17.26 16.98 9.35
N ALA A 283 -16.64 17.41 8.25
CA ALA A 283 -17.21 18.29 7.23
C ALA A 283 -17.75 17.56 5.98
N VAL A 284 -17.87 16.23 6.01
CA VAL A 284 -18.47 15.41 4.93
C VAL A 284 -19.43 14.37 5.51
N PRO A 285 -20.77 14.54 5.34
CA PRO A 285 -21.73 13.54 5.81
C PRO A 285 -21.47 12.14 5.25
N GLY A 286 -21.45 11.14 6.13
CA GLY A 286 -21.18 9.74 5.78
C GLY A 286 -19.72 9.31 5.96
N VAL A 287 -18.83 10.25 6.31
CA VAL A 287 -17.43 9.97 6.64
C VAL A 287 -17.24 9.96 8.16
N THR A 288 -16.54 8.95 8.66
CA THR A 288 -16.10 8.83 10.04
C THR A 288 -14.57 8.85 10.06
N TYR A 289 -13.96 9.73 10.83
CA TYR A 289 -12.54 9.61 11.15
C TYR A 289 -12.35 8.54 12.22
N VAL A 290 -11.44 7.60 11.98
CA VAL A 290 -11.05 6.54 12.92
C VAL A 290 -9.64 6.86 13.39
N ASP A 291 -9.46 7.03 14.69
CA ASP A 291 -8.17 7.48 15.22
C ASP A 291 -7.24 6.31 15.49
N LEU A 292 -6.13 6.27 14.74
CA LEU A 292 -5.06 5.27 14.85
C LEU A 292 -3.75 5.88 15.40
N TYR A 293 -3.84 7.11 15.87
CA TYR A 293 -2.75 7.90 16.43
C TYR A 293 -2.98 8.08 17.93
N ASP A 294 -1.90 8.03 18.71
CA ASP A 294 -1.95 8.28 20.15
C ASP A 294 -0.91 9.36 20.48
N GLU A 295 -1.38 10.50 21.01
CA GLU A 295 -0.55 11.62 21.45
C GLU A 295 0.14 11.36 22.79
N GLY A 296 -0.38 10.42 23.59
CA GLY A 296 0.13 10.03 24.89
C GLY A 296 1.08 8.82 24.86
N GLU A 297 0.90 7.88 23.94
CA GLU A 297 1.78 6.71 23.80
C GLU A 297 3.00 7.01 22.89
N PRO A 298 4.24 7.02 23.43
CA PRO A 298 5.44 7.20 22.61
C PRO A 298 5.72 5.96 21.77
N PHE A 299 6.32 6.15 20.58
CA PHE A 299 6.68 5.04 19.69
C PHE A 299 7.41 3.89 20.42
N ALA A 300 6.81 2.69 20.38
CA ALA A 300 7.40 1.45 20.85
C ALA A 300 7.68 0.48 19.69
N MET A 301 8.83 -0.21 19.73
CA MET A 301 9.14 -1.29 18.78
C MET A 301 8.30 -2.55 19.03
N GLU A 302 7.89 -2.75 20.28
CA GLU A 302 7.22 -3.94 20.79
C GLU A 302 6.01 -3.52 21.62
N ALA A 303 4.93 -4.28 21.56
CA ALA A 303 3.71 -4.05 22.33
C ALA A 303 3.16 -5.38 22.85
N THR A 304 2.32 -5.33 23.88
CA THR A 304 1.58 -6.50 24.37
C THR A 304 0.18 -6.49 23.76
N ILE A 305 -0.10 -7.45 22.86
CA ILE A 305 -1.37 -7.55 22.12
C ILE A 305 -2.00 -8.90 22.47
N ASP A 306 -3.25 -8.88 22.93
CA ASP A 306 -3.96 -10.06 23.48
C ASP A 306 -3.18 -10.84 24.57
N GLY A 307 -2.24 -10.18 25.25
CA GLY A 307 -1.35 -10.78 26.27
C GLY A 307 -0.01 -11.29 25.74
N GLU A 308 0.19 -11.36 24.42
CA GLU A 308 1.48 -11.73 23.81
C GLU A 308 2.34 -10.49 23.52
N ARG A 309 3.63 -10.54 23.87
CA ARG A 309 4.60 -9.49 23.54
C ARG A 309 5.13 -9.70 22.12
N VAL A 310 4.72 -8.83 21.20
CA VAL A 310 5.07 -8.91 19.78
C VAL A 310 5.93 -7.71 19.34
N VAL A 311 6.75 -7.90 18.30
CA VAL A 311 7.37 -6.76 17.58
C VAL A 311 6.26 -6.07 16.79
N ALA A 312 5.79 -4.92 17.26
CA ALA A 312 4.61 -4.24 16.75
C ALA A 312 4.89 -3.25 15.62
N ARG A 313 6.10 -2.69 15.55
CA ARG A 313 6.48 -1.68 14.54
C ARG A 313 7.69 -2.10 13.72
N GLN A 314 7.78 -1.58 12.50
CA GLN A 314 8.89 -1.86 11.59
C GLN A 314 10.13 -1.00 11.91
N ARG A 315 11.28 -1.40 11.33
CA ARG A 315 12.56 -0.72 11.56
C ARG A 315 12.59 0.73 11.07
N ASP A 316 11.76 1.10 10.10
CA ASP A 316 11.63 2.48 9.62
C ASP A 316 11.09 3.47 10.67
N GLY A 317 10.31 2.99 11.64
CA GLY A 317 9.67 3.84 12.65
C GLY A 317 8.30 4.38 12.26
N ILE A 318 7.69 3.81 11.21
CA ILE A 318 6.40 4.25 10.64
C ILE A 318 5.41 3.09 10.62
N HIS A 319 5.71 2.02 9.89
CA HIS A 319 4.74 0.97 9.64
C HIS A 319 4.55 0.06 10.85
N TRP A 320 3.35 -0.51 11.00
CA TRP A 320 3.15 -1.69 11.82
C TRP A 320 3.78 -2.94 11.18
N THR A 321 4.06 -3.95 11.99
CA THR A 321 4.19 -5.34 11.52
C THR A 321 2.78 -5.95 11.35
N TYR A 322 2.69 -7.15 10.76
CA TYR A 322 1.40 -7.87 10.71
C TYR A 322 0.75 -8.09 12.09
N PRO A 323 1.41 -8.60 13.14
CA PRO A 323 0.78 -8.68 14.46
C PRO A 323 0.52 -7.30 15.07
N GLY A 324 1.38 -6.30 14.78
CA GLY A 324 1.23 -4.94 15.28
C GLY A 324 0.05 -4.14 14.71
N SER A 325 -0.46 -4.50 13.52
CA SER A 325 -1.64 -3.84 12.91
C SER A 325 -2.98 -4.39 13.41
N LEU A 326 -2.98 -5.44 14.26
CA LEU A 326 -4.21 -6.04 14.78
C LEU A 326 -5.10 -5.07 15.58
N PRO A 327 -4.58 -4.16 16.44
CA PRO A 327 -5.41 -3.16 17.11
C PRO A 327 -6.05 -2.17 16.13
N ALA A 328 -5.30 -1.70 15.14
CA ALA A 328 -5.81 -0.81 14.09
C ALA A 328 -6.91 -1.47 13.25
N ALA A 329 -6.71 -2.72 12.82
CA ALA A 329 -7.73 -3.48 12.11
C ALA A 329 -8.99 -3.75 12.94
N ARG A 330 -8.86 -3.81 14.28
CA ARG A 330 -10.02 -3.92 15.19
C ARG A 330 -10.75 -2.59 15.35
N ALA A 331 -10.05 -1.46 15.44
CA ALA A 331 -10.66 -0.13 15.48
C ALA A 331 -11.49 0.14 14.20
N GLU A 332 -10.95 -0.21 13.03
CA GLU A 332 -11.70 -0.12 11.75
C GLU A 332 -12.95 -1.02 11.76
N ILE A 333 -12.84 -2.29 12.19
CA ILE A 333 -13.99 -3.19 12.28
C ILE A 333 -15.02 -2.67 13.29
N GLU A 334 -14.60 -2.16 14.44
CA GLU A 334 -15.48 -1.59 15.47
C GLU A 334 -16.21 -0.33 14.97
N ALA A 335 -15.54 0.50 14.16
CA ALA A 335 -16.17 1.64 13.51
C ALA A 335 -17.26 1.20 12.51
N ILE A 336 -17.03 0.17 11.68
CA ILE A 336 -18.04 -0.36 10.76
C ILE A 336 -19.19 -1.06 11.56
N GLU A 337 -18.86 -1.84 12.59
CA GLU A 337 -19.84 -2.46 13.50
C GLU A 337 -20.74 -1.43 14.19
N SER A 338 -20.22 -0.24 14.52
CA SER A 338 -21.02 0.84 15.13
C SER A 338 -22.15 1.37 14.24
N VAL A 339 -22.10 1.11 12.93
CA VAL A 339 -23.07 1.59 11.93
C VAL A 339 -23.96 0.46 11.41
N TYR A 340 -23.39 -0.71 11.12
CA TYR A 340 -24.13 -1.84 10.52
C TYR A 340 -24.52 -2.88 11.58
N GLY A 341 -23.55 -3.36 12.37
CA GLY A 341 -23.77 -4.28 13.47
C GLY A 341 -23.86 -5.77 13.06
N GLY A 342 -23.34 -6.66 13.91
CA GLY A 342 -23.41 -8.11 13.71
C GLY A 342 -22.47 -8.64 12.63
N LEU A 343 -21.45 -7.88 12.26
CA LEU A 343 -20.48 -8.24 11.21
C LEU A 343 -19.54 -9.34 11.67
N LEU A 344 -19.13 -9.28 12.94
CA LEU A 344 -18.43 -10.32 13.66
C LEU A 344 -19.42 -11.32 14.27
N LYS A 345 -19.07 -12.61 14.22
CA LYS A 345 -19.72 -13.61 15.09
C LYS A 345 -19.51 -13.18 16.56
N PRO A 346 -20.55 -13.19 17.41
CA PRO A 346 -20.38 -12.95 18.84
C PRO A 346 -19.32 -13.90 19.40
N ARG A 347 -18.24 -13.32 19.95
CA ARG A 347 -17.14 -14.09 20.54
C ARG A 347 -17.74 -14.92 21.68
N GLN A 348 -17.79 -16.24 21.54
CA GLN A 348 -18.36 -17.11 22.57
C GLN A 348 -17.59 -16.85 23.87
N ALA A 349 -18.29 -16.31 24.88
CA ALA A 349 -17.68 -16.00 26.16
C ALA A 349 -17.16 -17.30 26.78
N SER A 350 -15.88 -17.35 27.14
CA SER A 350 -15.22 -18.52 27.72
C SER A 350 -15.89 -18.90 29.05
N SER A 351 -16.86 -19.80 28.98
CA SER A 351 -17.73 -20.16 30.10
C SER A 351 -17.05 -21.16 31.03
N GLU A 352 -15.93 -20.77 31.64
CA GLU A 352 -15.08 -21.67 32.43
C GLU A 352 -14.49 -21.00 33.69
N VAL A 353 -15.38 -20.60 34.61
CA VAL A 353 -15.11 -20.69 36.06
C VAL A 353 -16.34 -21.26 36.75
N THR A 354 -16.62 -22.55 36.51
CA THR A 354 -17.46 -23.33 37.43
C THR A 354 -16.62 -23.66 38.65
N SER A 355 -16.81 -22.92 39.74
CA SER A 355 -16.09 -23.11 41.00
C SER A 355 -16.58 -24.40 41.70
N ASP A 356 -16.04 -25.55 41.29
CA ASP A 356 -16.38 -26.87 41.85
C ASP A 356 -15.77 -27.06 43.24
N THR A 357 -16.30 -26.32 44.22
CA THR A 357 -15.92 -26.42 45.64
C THR A 357 -16.71 -27.54 46.28
N GLN A 358 -16.28 -28.77 46.01
CA GLN A 358 -16.84 -29.98 46.60
C GLN A 358 -16.62 -29.97 48.14
N PRO A 359 -17.68 -29.94 48.97
CA PRO A 359 -17.52 -29.83 50.43
C PRO A 359 -17.07 -31.15 51.04
N ALA A 360 -15.98 -31.13 51.82
CA ALA A 360 -15.44 -32.30 52.47
C ALA A 360 -16.37 -32.83 53.60
N PRO A 361 -16.62 -34.15 53.68
CA PRO A 361 -17.56 -34.70 54.66
C PRO A 361 -16.95 -34.92 56.05
N GLY A 362 -17.49 -34.20 57.04
CA GLY A 362 -17.58 -34.69 58.42
C GLY A 362 -16.38 -34.45 59.36
N ALA A 363 -16.47 -33.40 60.17
CA ALA A 363 -15.86 -33.35 61.50
C ALA A 363 -16.98 -33.18 62.54
N GLN A 364 -17.03 -34.05 63.55
CA GLN A 364 -18.11 -34.04 64.55
C GLN A 364 -17.87 -32.95 65.61
N SER A 365 -18.94 -32.27 66.03
CA SER A 365 -18.89 -31.30 67.12
C SER A 365 -18.77 -32.00 68.47
N LEU A 366 -17.63 -31.85 69.14
CA LEU A 366 -17.49 -32.08 70.57
C LEU A 366 -17.37 -30.73 71.29
N ARG A 367 -18.26 -30.54 72.26
CA ARG A 367 -18.24 -29.55 73.35
C ARG A 367 -18.33 -30.35 74.67
N PRO A 368 -17.96 -29.83 75.86
CA PRO A 368 -17.71 -28.41 76.20
C PRO A 368 -16.47 -27.80 75.57
#